data_AF-A0A3M8CH65-F1
#
_entry.id   AF-A0A3M8CH65-F1
#
_cell.length_a   1.000
_cell.length_b   1.000
_cell.length_c   1.000
_cell.angle_alpha   90.00
_cell.angle_beta   90.00
_cell.angle_gamma   90.00
#
_symmetry.space_group_name_H-M   'P 1'
#
loop_
_entity.id
_entity.type
_entity.pdbx_description
1 polymer ?
#
loop_
_entity_poly.entity_id
_entity_poly.type
_entity_poly.pdbx_seq_one_letter_code
_entity_poly.pdbx_strand_id
1 'polypeptide(L)'
;MAKQTQEKVGLLAQAQAEYEAIVEEVRGNCQKARELRQQADELKRCGSTDPQVATEVNKLLEQAEYFDQLADQKDGHPRLEAIRRIEDLQREVSGLREIIQYNENVLGRQHKELEEAKEEAAVMIRRAEERIQETEQLLADQVAKLEELEGNRHEQAR
;
A
#
# COMPACT_ATOMS: atom_id res chain seq x y z
N MET A 1 -8.86 -0.10 -3.19
CA MET A 1 -7.40 0.05 -3.40
C MET A 1 -6.63 0.26 -2.09
N ALA A 2 -6.94 1.30 -1.29
CA ALA A 2 -6.25 1.51 0.00
C ALA A 2 -6.36 0.30 0.96
N LYS A 3 -7.57 -0.24 1.13
CA LYS A 3 -7.81 -1.44 1.96
C LYS A 3 -7.02 -2.67 1.47
N GLN A 4 -7.04 -2.94 0.16
CA GLN A 4 -6.27 -4.04 -0.44
C GLN A 4 -4.76 -3.86 -0.27
N THR A 5 -4.26 -2.63 -0.39
CA THR A 5 -2.84 -2.33 -0.15
C THR A 5 -2.46 -2.59 1.30
N GLN A 6 -3.30 -2.17 2.25
CA GLN A 6 -3.09 -2.41 3.67
C GLN A 6 -3.12 -3.91 4.01
N GLU A 7 -4.06 -4.66 3.44
CA GLU A 7 -4.13 -6.12 3.58
C GLU A 7 -2.84 -6.80 3.07
N LYS A 8 -2.37 -6.41 1.88
CA LYS A 8 -1.15 -6.97 1.28
C LYS A 8 0.12 -6.60 2.06
N VAL A 9 0.19 -5.38 2.58
CA VAL A 9 1.28 -4.96 3.48
C VAL A 9 1.26 -5.77 4.79
N GLY A 10 0.08 -6.05 5.34
CA GLY A 10 -0.06 -6.92 6.52
C GLY A 10 0.43 -8.35 6.25
N LEU A 11 0.05 -8.93 5.10
CA LEU A 11 0.53 -10.25 4.68
C LEU A 11 2.04 -10.27 4.44
N LEU A 12 2.61 -9.20 3.89
CA LEU A 12 4.07 -9.08 3.72
C LEU A 12 4.79 -9.06 5.07
N ALA A 13 4.30 -8.28 6.04
CA ALA A 13 4.86 -8.25 7.38
C ALA A 13 4.81 -9.61 8.07
N GLN A 14 3.69 -10.34 7.90
CA GLN A 14 3.57 -11.70 8.41
C GLN A 14 4.59 -12.65 7.77
N ALA A 15 4.73 -12.62 6.43
CA ALA A 15 5.68 -13.46 5.72
C ALA A 15 7.14 -13.16 6.12
N GLN A 16 7.46 -11.89 6.39
CA GLN A 16 8.77 -11.48 6.91
C GLN A 16 9.02 -12.05 8.31
N ALA A 17 8.03 -11.99 9.20
CA ALA A 17 8.14 -12.59 10.54
C ALA A 17 8.31 -14.12 10.48
N GLU A 18 7.60 -14.80 9.56
CA GLU A 18 7.75 -16.24 9.32
C GLU A 18 9.17 -16.58 8.84
N TYR A 19 9.73 -15.79 7.90
CA TYR A 19 11.11 -15.94 7.46
C TYR A 19 12.12 -15.74 8.60
N GLU A 20 11.96 -14.69 9.39
CA GLU A 20 12.84 -14.41 10.55
C GLU A 20 12.80 -15.55 11.57
N ALA A 21 11.61 -16.11 11.84
CA ALA A 21 11.47 -17.26 12.73
C ALA A 21 12.24 -18.49 12.21
N ILE A 22 12.20 -18.76 10.89
CA ILE A 22 12.98 -19.85 10.28
C ILE A 22 14.48 -19.60 10.46
N VAL A 23 14.94 -18.38 10.18
CA VAL A 23 16.37 -18.03 10.30
C VAL A 23 16.87 -18.18 11.73
N GLU A 24 16.09 -17.73 12.71
CA GLU A 24 16.45 -17.88 14.12
C GLU A 24 16.41 -19.35 14.58
N GLU A 25 15.46 -20.15 14.08
CA GLU A 25 15.42 -21.59 14.36
C GLU A 25 16.66 -22.31 13.79
N VAL A 26 17.02 -22.04 12.53
CA VAL A 26 18.23 -22.57 11.88
C VAL A 26 19.47 -22.19 12.70
N ARG A 27 19.59 -20.91 13.06
CA ARG A 27 20.70 -20.40 13.87
C ARG A 27 20.80 -21.10 15.21
N GLY A 28 19.68 -21.27 15.91
CA GLY A 28 19.61 -21.95 17.20
C GLY A 28 20.05 -23.42 17.11
N ASN A 29 19.61 -24.13 16.08
CA ASN A 29 20.00 -25.52 15.84
C ASN A 29 21.49 -25.65 15.53
N CYS A 30 22.05 -24.80 14.65
CA CYS A 30 23.48 -24.78 14.36
C CYS A 30 24.31 -24.47 15.63
N GLN A 31 23.85 -23.55 16.47
CA GLN A 31 24.52 -23.20 17.72
C GLN A 31 24.57 -24.40 18.67
N LYS A 32 23.44 -25.10 18.83
CA LYS A 32 23.35 -26.29 19.68
C LYS A 32 24.23 -27.44 19.20
N ALA A 33 24.29 -27.65 17.88
CA ALA A 33 25.20 -28.64 17.29
C ALA A 33 26.68 -28.31 17.57
N ARG A 34 27.06 -27.03 17.55
CA ARG A 34 28.43 -26.59 17.89
C ARG A 34 28.75 -26.83 19.37
N GLU A 35 27.83 -26.50 20.27
CA GLU A 35 28.00 -26.71 21.71
C GLU A 35 28.18 -28.19 22.06
N LEU A 36 27.40 -29.07 21.44
CA LEU A 36 27.51 -30.53 21.63
C LEU A 36 28.86 -31.07 21.13
N ARG A 37 29.35 -30.59 19.98
CA ARG A 37 30.69 -30.93 19.48
C ARG A 37 31.79 -30.45 20.43
N GLN A 38 31.65 -29.26 20.97
CA GLN A 38 32.62 -28.72 21.93
C GLN A 38 32.67 -29.57 23.21
N GLN A 39 31.51 -29.95 23.75
CA GLN A 39 31.44 -30.85 24.90
C GLN A 39 32.08 -32.22 24.59
N ALA A 40 31.81 -32.77 23.41
CA ALA A 40 32.43 -34.02 22.97
C ALA A 40 33.96 -33.90 22.88
N ASP A 41 34.48 -32.79 22.38
CA ASP A 41 35.92 -32.55 22.27
C ASP A 41 36.59 -32.30 23.63
N GLU A 42 35.90 -31.65 24.57
CA GLU A 42 36.35 -31.50 25.96
C GLU A 42 36.48 -32.87 26.65
N LEU A 43 35.48 -33.74 26.49
CA LEU A 43 35.53 -35.12 27.01
C LEU A 43 36.69 -35.93 26.42
N LYS A 44 36.95 -35.80 25.11
CA LYS A 44 38.10 -36.46 24.46
C LYS A 44 39.43 -35.97 25.02
N ARG A 45 39.55 -34.66 25.30
CA ARG A 45 40.79 -34.05 25.83
C ARG A 45 41.11 -34.48 27.25
N CYS A 46 40.11 -34.87 28.03
CA CYS A 46 40.31 -35.42 29.37
C CYS A 46 41.07 -36.77 29.38
N GLY A 47 41.33 -37.38 28.20
CA GLY A 47 42.28 -38.49 28.06
C GLY A 47 41.82 -39.80 28.71
N SER A 48 40.56 -39.90 29.11
CA SER A 48 40.00 -41.11 29.69
C SER A 48 39.82 -42.18 28.60
N THR A 49 40.52 -43.30 28.73
CA THR A 49 40.30 -44.52 27.93
C THR A 49 39.08 -45.32 28.39
N ASP A 50 38.26 -44.75 29.26
CA ASP A 50 37.04 -45.38 29.75
C ASP A 50 36.04 -45.59 28.58
N PRO A 51 35.59 -46.84 28.33
CA PRO A 51 34.54 -47.13 27.35
C PRO A 51 33.26 -46.31 27.55
N GLN A 52 32.96 -45.90 28.79
CA GLN A 52 31.80 -45.08 29.11
C GLN A 52 31.94 -43.66 28.55
N VAL A 53 33.14 -43.06 28.61
CA VAL A 53 33.43 -41.73 28.03
C VAL A 53 33.33 -41.77 26.52
N ALA A 54 33.84 -42.84 25.88
CA ALA A 54 33.70 -43.02 24.43
C ALA A 54 32.22 -43.11 24.00
N THR A 55 31.38 -43.76 24.81
CA THR A 55 29.94 -43.86 24.56
C THR A 55 29.24 -42.51 24.70
N GLU A 56 29.60 -41.71 25.70
CA GLU A 56 29.05 -40.36 25.87
C GLU A 56 29.46 -39.40 24.75
N VAL A 57 30.73 -39.46 24.33
CA VAL A 57 31.23 -38.69 23.17
C VAL A 57 30.42 -39.03 21.92
N ASN A 58 30.18 -40.31 21.64
CA ASN A 58 29.39 -40.72 20.47
C ASN A 58 27.95 -40.20 20.54
N LYS A 59 27.30 -40.28 21.71
CA LYS A 59 25.94 -39.72 21.90
C LYS A 59 25.88 -38.21 21.65
N LEU A 60 26.88 -37.46 22.12
CA LEU A 60 26.94 -36.01 21.88
C LEU A 60 27.11 -35.70 20.38
N LEU A 61 27.93 -36.47 19.67
CA LEU A 61 28.12 -36.31 18.23
C LEU A 61 26.86 -36.68 17.44
N GLU A 62 26.18 -37.77 17.79
CA GLU A 62 24.88 -38.15 17.20
C GLU A 62 23.82 -37.05 17.41
N GLN A 63 23.75 -36.47 18.62
CA GLN A 63 22.86 -35.34 18.88
C GLN A 63 23.25 -34.10 18.09
N ALA A 64 24.54 -33.81 17.94
CA ALA A 64 25.00 -32.68 17.12
C ALA A 64 24.56 -32.84 15.66
N GLU A 65 24.77 -34.03 15.10
CA GLU A 65 24.37 -34.36 13.73
C GLU A 65 22.85 -34.25 13.53
N TYR A 66 22.05 -34.68 14.51
CA TYR A 66 20.61 -34.47 14.50
C TYR A 66 20.23 -32.98 14.40
N PHE A 67 20.90 -32.10 15.15
CA PHE A 67 20.63 -30.66 15.08
C PHE A 67 21.09 -30.02 13.77
N ASP A 68 22.20 -30.48 13.18
CA ASP A 68 22.61 -30.02 11.85
C ASP A 68 21.58 -30.41 10.79
N GLN A 69 21.11 -31.65 10.80
CA GLN A 69 20.07 -32.11 9.87
C GLN A 69 18.78 -31.29 10.01
N LEU A 70 18.40 -30.94 11.24
CA LEU A 70 17.23 -30.10 11.48
C LEU A 70 17.45 -28.66 10.96
N ALA A 71 18.65 -28.10 11.13
CA ALA A 71 19.01 -26.82 10.56
C ALA A 71 18.95 -26.84 9.02
N ASP A 72 19.53 -27.86 8.39
CA ASP A 72 19.55 -28.03 6.93
C ASP A 72 18.14 -28.20 6.36
N GLN A 73 17.27 -28.94 7.03
CA GLN A 73 15.87 -29.12 6.62
C GLN A 73 15.11 -27.78 6.61
N LYS A 74 15.36 -26.92 7.59
CA LYS A 74 14.72 -25.61 7.72
C LYS A 74 15.32 -24.58 6.77
N ASP A 75 16.64 -24.61 6.59
CA ASP A 75 17.36 -23.71 5.69
C ASP A 75 17.14 -24.04 4.21
N GLY A 76 16.75 -25.28 3.91
CA GLY A 76 16.44 -25.75 2.57
C GLY A 76 15.11 -25.19 2.02
N HIS A 77 14.16 -26.08 1.76
CA HIS A 77 12.92 -25.70 1.08
C HIS A 77 12.07 -24.64 1.82
N PRO A 78 11.87 -24.71 3.15
CA PRO A 78 11.02 -23.77 3.87
C PRO A 78 11.52 -22.32 3.79
N ARG A 79 12.83 -22.09 3.98
CA ARG A 79 13.41 -20.75 3.86
C ARG A 79 13.26 -20.20 2.45
N LEU A 80 13.48 -21.01 1.42
CA LEU A 80 13.31 -20.61 0.02
C LEU A 80 11.85 -20.26 -0.31
N GLU A 81 10.89 -21.02 0.21
CA GLU A 81 9.46 -20.75 0.03
C GLU A 81 9.06 -19.42 0.70
N ALA A 82 9.55 -19.18 1.93
CA ALA A 82 9.33 -17.92 2.63
C ALA A 82 9.89 -16.71 1.84
N ILE A 83 11.10 -16.84 1.29
CA ILE A 83 11.71 -15.80 0.43
C ILE A 83 10.83 -15.55 -0.80
N ARG A 84 10.42 -16.58 -1.54
CA ARG A 84 9.57 -16.44 -2.73
C ARG A 84 8.25 -15.74 -2.38
N ARG A 85 7.61 -16.14 -1.28
CA ARG A 85 6.37 -15.52 -0.82
C ARG A 85 6.55 -14.04 -0.51
N ILE A 86 7.66 -13.66 0.12
CA ILE A 86 8.01 -12.26 0.38
C ILE A 86 8.18 -11.51 -0.94
N GLU A 87 8.95 -12.04 -1.89
CA GLU A 87 9.19 -11.40 -3.18
C GLU A 87 7.90 -11.17 -3.98
N ASP A 88 7.01 -12.17 -4.01
CA ASP A 88 5.72 -12.06 -4.71
C ASP A 88 4.83 -11.01 -4.05
N LEU A 89 4.74 -11.00 -2.71
CA LEU A 89 3.99 -9.98 -1.98
C LEU A 89 4.59 -8.58 -2.17
N GLN A 90 5.91 -8.44 -2.23
CA GLN A 90 6.57 -7.15 -2.51
C GLN A 90 6.22 -6.63 -3.90
N ARG A 91 6.20 -7.49 -4.92
CA ARG A 91 5.77 -7.12 -6.28
C ARG A 91 4.33 -6.65 -6.30
N GLU A 92 3.42 -7.40 -5.66
CA GLU A 92 2.01 -7.03 -5.57
C GLU A 92 1.79 -5.69 -4.85
N VAL A 93 2.45 -5.48 -3.71
CA VAL A 93 2.36 -4.21 -2.95
C VAL A 93 2.89 -3.05 -3.79
N SER A 94 3.99 -3.25 -4.51
CA SER A 94 4.57 -2.23 -5.38
C SER A 94 3.62 -1.86 -6.52
N GLY A 95 3.06 -2.86 -7.22
CA GLY A 95 2.08 -2.62 -8.28
C GLY A 95 0.82 -1.90 -7.78
N LEU A 96 0.33 -2.23 -6.58
CA LEU A 96 -0.81 -1.52 -5.98
C LEU A 96 -0.46 -0.05 -5.67
N ARG A 97 0.74 0.24 -5.19
CA ARG A 97 1.20 1.61 -4.93
C ARG A 97 1.25 2.45 -6.21
N GLU A 98 1.78 1.87 -7.28
CA GLU A 98 1.81 2.54 -8.60
C GLU A 98 0.41 2.88 -9.10
N ILE A 99 -0.54 1.95 -8.99
CA ILE A 99 -1.94 2.18 -9.38
C ILE A 99 -2.59 3.28 -8.51
N ILE A 100 -2.33 3.28 -7.21
CA ILE A 100 -2.85 4.33 -6.30
C ILE A 100 -2.32 5.69 -6.74
N GLN A 101 -1.00 5.81 -6.93
CA GLN A 101 -0.36 7.06 -7.33
C GLN A 101 -0.90 7.55 -8.68
N TYR A 102 -1.08 6.65 -9.65
CA TYR A 102 -1.68 6.98 -10.93
C TYR A 102 -3.10 7.55 -10.76
N ASN A 103 -3.94 6.89 -9.97
CA ASN A 103 -5.32 7.32 -9.74
C ASN A 103 -5.40 8.65 -8.99
N GLU A 104 -4.52 8.90 -8.02
CA GLU A 104 -4.42 10.19 -7.33
C GLU A 104 -4.08 11.33 -8.30
N ASN A 105 -3.14 11.10 -9.21
CA ASN A 105 -2.78 12.08 -10.23
C ASN A 105 -3.93 12.36 -11.21
N VAL A 106 -4.65 11.31 -11.65
CA VAL A 106 -5.84 11.46 -12.49
C VAL A 106 -6.92 12.25 -11.77
N LEU A 107 -7.20 11.90 -10.52
CA LEU A 107 -8.21 12.58 -9.71
C LEU A 107 -7.86 14.06 -9.49
N GLY A 108 -6.59 14.37 -9.24
CA GLY A 108 -6.12 15.76 -9.12
C GLY A 108 -6.36 16.58 -10.40
N ARG A 109 -6.10 16.00 -11.57
CA ARG A 109 -6.40 16.67 -12.87
C ARG A 109 -7.90 16.88 -13.05
N GLN A 110 -8.71 15.87 -12.76
CA GLN A 110 -10.17 15.96 -12.87
C GLN A 110 -10.75 17.03 -11.95
N HIS A 111 -10.23 17.17 -10.73
CA HIS A 111 -10.61 18.27 -9.84
C HIS A 111 -10.27 19.63 -10.42
N LYS A 112 -9.07 19.79 -11.00
CA LYS A 112 -8.66 21.06 -11.63
C LYS A 112 -9.57 21.41 -12.81
N GLU A 113 -9.79 20.47 -13.72
CA GLU A 113 -10.67 20.64 -14.89
C GLU A 113 -12.10 20.99 -14.46
N LEU A 114 -12.61 20.38 -13.38
CA LEU A 114 -13.92 20.69 -12.85
C LEU A 114 -14.01 22.11 -12.28
N GLU A 115 -13.00 22.57 -11.55
CA GLU A 115 -13.00 23.94 -11.01
C GLU A 115 -12.89 24.97 -12.13
N GLU A 116 -12.04 24.74 -13.15
CA GLU A 116 -11.96 25.60 -14.34
C GLU A 116 -13.32 25.69 -15.06
N ALA A 117 -13.99 24.54 -15.28
CA ALA A 117 -15.31 24.51 -15.91
C ALA A 117 -16.39 25.24 -15.08
N LYS A 118 -16.31 25.19 -13.75
CA LYS A 118 -17.21 25.95 -12.86
C LYS A 118 -16.98 27.45 -12.96
N GLU A 119 -15.72 27.88 -12.99
CA GLU A 119 -15.37 29.30 -13.15
C GLU A 119 -15.87 29.85 -14.49
N GLU A 120 -15.64 29.11 -15.58
CA GLU A 120 -16.13 29.46 -16.91
C GLU A 120 -17.67 29.54 -16.94
N ALA A 121 -18.35 28.54 -16.38
CA ALA A 121 -19.81 28.52 -16.29
C ALA A 121 -20.34 29.73 -15.49
N ALA A 122 -19.69 30.09 -14.37
CA ALA A 122 -20.08 31.24 -13.58
C ALA A 122 -19.95 32.56 -14.38
N VAL A 123 -18.91 32.70 -15.20
CA VAL A 123 -18.76 33.86 -16.10
C VAL A 123 -19.87 33.88 -17.15
N MET A 124 -20.20 32.74 -17.76
CA MET A 124 -21.28 32.67 -18.75
C MET A 124 -22.64 33.01 -18.15
N ILE A 125 -22.91 32.54 -16.92
CA ILE A 125 -24.15 32.83 -16.18
C ILE A 125 -24.25 34.34 -15.93
N ARG A 126 -23.22 34.99 -15.39
CA ARG A 126 -23.23 36.44 -15.15
C ARG A 126 -23.51 37.23 -16.42
N ARG A 127 -22.85 36.89 -17.53
CA ARG A 127 -23.10 37.54 -18.84
C ARG A 127 -24.52 37.31 -19.34
N ALA A 128 -25.12 36.15 -19.06
CA ALA A 128 -26.51 35.90 -19.42
C ALA A 128 -27.46 36.75 -18.55
N GLU A 129 -27.20 36.85 -17.25
CA GLU A 129 -27.96 37.70 -16.33
C GLU A 129 -27.89 39.18 -16.71
N GLU A 130 -26.71 39.70 -17.06
CA GLU A 130 -26.52 41.07 -17.55
C GLU A 130 -27.37 41.35 -18.80
N ARG A 131 -27.34 40.44 -19.79
CA ARG A 131 -28.16 40.59 -21.01
C ARG A 131 -29.66 40.55 -20.73
N ILE A 132 -30.10 39.73 -19.77
CA ILE A 132 -31.51 39.69 -19.35
C ILE A 132 -31.89 41.05 -18.76
N GLN A 133 -31.09 41.59 -17.83
CA GLN A 133 -31.35 42.89 -17.21
C GLN A 133 -31.39 44.03 -18.25
N GLU A 134 -30.45 44.07 -19.18
CA GLU A 134 -30.46 45.06 -20.28
C GLU A 134 -31.74 44.96 -21.12
N THR A 135 -32.18 43.74 -21.42
CA THR A 135 -33.40 43.51 -22.21
C THR A 135 -34.66 43.89 -21.43
N GLU A 136 -34.73 43.57 -20.14
CA GLU A 136 -35.82 43.96 -19.25
C GLU A 136 -35.94 45.48 -19.16
N GLN A 137 -34.82 46.19 -19.04
CA GLN A 137 -34.81 47.65 -18.96
C GLN A 137 -35.26 48.28 -20.28
N LEU A 138 -34.77 47.78 -21.41
CA LEU A 138 -35.19 48.25 -22.73
C LEU A 138 -36.68 47.98 -23.01
N LEU A 139 -37.20 46.83 -22.56
CA LEU A 139 -38.63 46.53 -22.62
C LEU A 139 -39.44 47.51 -21.77
N ALA A 140 -39.01 47.81 -20.55
CA ALA A 140 -39.69 48.78 -19.68
C ALA A 140 -39.76 50.17 -20.33
N ASP A 141 -38.66 50.64 -20.92
CA ASP A 141 -38.61 51.93 -21.64
C ASP A 141 -39.56 51.94 -22.85
N GLN A 142 -39.61 50.84 -23.60
CA GLN A 142 -40.51 50.70 -24.76
C GLN A 142 -41.98 50.67 -24.35
N VAL A 143 -42.31 49.97 -23.25
CA VAL A 143 -43.67 49.94 -22.69
C VAL A 143 -44.09 51.35 -22.26
N ALA A 144 -43.26 52.06 -21.50
CA ALA A 144 -43.55 53.43 -21.07
C ALA A 144 -43.80 54.37 -22.27
N LYS A 145 -42.98 54.26 -23.32
CA LYS A 145 -43.15 55.06 -24.54
C LYS A 145 -44.44 54.72 -25.31
N LEU A 146 -44.84 53.45 -25.35
CA LEU A 146 -46.11 53.05 -25.95
C LEU A 146 -47.29 53.63 -25.17
N GLU A 147 -47.26 53.55 -23.84
CA GLU A 147 -48.29 54.14 -22.97
C GLU A 147 -48.44 55.65 -23.19
N GLU A 148 -47.33 56.40 -23.31
CA GLU A 148 -47.37 57.83 -23.64
C GLU A 148 -48.02 58.11 -25.00
N LEU A 149 -47.69 57.32 -26.03
CA LEU A 149 -48.24 57.50 -27.38
C LEU A 149 -49.73 57.15 -27.45
N GLU A 150 -50.16 56.13 -26.71
CA GLU A 150 -51.57 55.73 -26.62
C GLU A 150 -52.40 56.75 -25.82
N GLY A 151 -51.88 57.27 -24.71
CA GLY A 151 -52.50 58.35 -23.94
C GLY A 151 -52.72 59.61 -24.77
N ASN A 152 -51.69 60.04 -25.53
CA ASN A 152 -51.77 61.20 -26.42
C ASN A 152 -52.78 61.02 -27.57
N ARG A 153 -52.97 59.79 -28.08
CA ARG A 153 -54.00 59.49 -29.10
C ARG A 153 -55.42 59.61 -28.55
N HIS A 154 -55.64 59.29 -27.28
CA HIS A 154 -56.96 59.43 -26.65
C HIS A 154 -57.33 60.88 -26.33
N GLU A 155 -56.33 61.76 -26.14
CA GLU A 155 -56.54 63.20 -25.96
C GLU A 155 -56.78 63.94 -27.29
N GLN A 156 -56.15 63.50 -28.39
CA GLN A 156 -56.34 64.09 -29.73
C GLN A 156 -57.65 63.65 -30.42
N ALA A 157 -58.35 62.63 -29.91
CA ALA A 157 -59.59 62.11 -30.45
C ALA A 157 -60.87 62.63 -29.72
N ARG A 158 -60.73 63.61 -28.82
CA ARG A 158 -61.83 64.34 -28.17
C ARG A 158 -61.95 65.75 -28.74
#